data_AF-A0A8S3YWQ7-F1
#
_entry.id   AF-A0A8S3YWQ7-F1
#
_cell.length_a   1.000
_cell.length_b   1.000
_cell.length_c   1.000
_cell.angle_alpha   90.00
_cell.angle_beta   90.00
_cell.angle_gamma   90.00
#
_symmetry.space_group_name_H-M   'P 1'
#
loop_
_entity.id
_entity.type
_entity.pdbx_description
1 polymer ?
#
loop_
_entity_poly.entity_id
_entity_poly.type
_entity_poly.pdbx_seq_one_letter_code
_entity_poly.pdbx_strand_id
1 'polypeptide(L)'
;EIESGNPDPVSSDVKEMFRIVLFVFICGILSLFGIGANVTNIIVFIKQGFKDSINISLLGLAVGDLGCALTMVWMSVGFSPLLASPDLNFNPYDVVYLSAGWPHACFN
;
A
#
# COMPACT_ATOMS: atom_id res chain seq x y z
N GLU A 1 6.18 36.38 -20.06
CA GLU A 1 5.39 36.32 -18.81
C GLU A 1 6.09 35.45 -17.78
N ILE A 2 6.01 35.82 -16.50
CA ILE A 2 6.39 34.98 -15.37
C ILE A 2 5.13 34.19 -15.00
N GLU A 3 5.13 32.89 -15.25
CA GLU A 3 4.03 32.01 -14.85
C GLU A 3 4.01 31.96 -13.32
N SER A 4 2.97 32.58 -12.74
CA SER A 4 2.64 32.62 -11.34
C SER A 4 2.46 31.19 -10.81
N GLY A 5 3.56 30.56 -10.40
CA GLY A 5 3.55 29.32 -9.62
C GLY A 5 2.83 29.57 -8.31
N ASN A 6 1.58 29.11 -8.24
CA ASN A 6 0.73 29.15 -7.06
C ASN A 6 1.52 28.72 -5.81
N PRO A 7 1.66 29.57 -4.77
CA PRO A 7 2.31 29.14 -3.54
C PRO A 7 1.42 28.08 -2.89
N ASP A 8 1.93 26.85 -2.80
CA ASP A 8 1.33 25.80 -1.99
C ASP A 8 0.97 26.37 -0.60
N PRO A 9 -0.31 26.46 -0.21
CA PRO A 9 -0.72 27.11 1.04
C PRO A 9 -0.36 26.30 2.28
N VAL A 10 0.26 25.13 2.12
CA VAL A 10 0.61 24.19 3.19
C VAL A 10 2.11 23.97 3.17
N SER A 11 2.77 24.33 4.28
CA SER A 11 4.21 24.09 4.48
C SER A 11 4.55 22.61 4.24
N SER A 12 5.68 22.35 3.57
CA SER A 12 6.18 21.00 3.28
C SER A 12 6.26 20.11 4.52
N ASP A 13 6.58 20.70 5.68
CA ASP A 13 6.68 19.97 6.95
C ASP A 13 5.32 19.41 7.41
N VAL A 14 4.23 20.15 7.17
CA VAL A 14 2.88 19.72 7.52
C VAL A 14 2.43 18.58 6.60
N LYS A 15 2.74 18.67 5.30
CA LYS A 15 2.48 17.59 4.33
C LYS A 15 3.22 16.31 4.74
N GLU A 16 4.47 16.45 5.20
CA GLU A 16 5.30 15.32 5.63
C GLU A 16 4.78 14.67 6.92
N MET A 17 4.42 15.47 7.94
CA MET A 17 3.80 14.93 9.16
C MET A 17 2.51 14.16 8.85
N PHE A 18 1.67 14.73 7.99
CA PHE A 18 0.40 14.10 7.62
C PHE A 18 0.63 12.79 6.86
N ARG A 19 1.61 12.77 5.94
CA ARG A 19 2.04 11.55 5.24
C ARG A 19 2.50 10.48 6.22
N ILE A 20 3.36 10.81 7.17
CA ILE A 20 3.85 9.84 8.16
C ILE A 20 2.69 9.29 9.00
N VAL A 21 1.82 10.14 9.54
CA VAL A 21 0.74 9.69 10.43
C VAL A 21 -0.29 8.84 9.67
N LEU A 22 -0.82 9.33 8.55
CA LEU A 22 -1.85 8.60 7.82
C LEU A 22 -1.30 7.36 7.14
N PHE A 23 -0.19 7.52 6.42
CA PHE A 23 0.30 6.49 5.50
C PHE A 23 1.10 5.41 6.24
N VAL A 24 1.90 5.79 7.24
CA VAL A 24 2.73 4.81 7.96
C VAL A 24 1.92 4.12 9.05
N PHE A 25 1.23 4.90 9.90
CA PHE A 25 0.53 4.33 11.05
C PHE A 25 -0.86 3.81 10.70
N ILE A 26 -1.75 4.65 10.18
CA ILE A 26 -3.16 4.23 9.96
C ILE A 26 -3.24 3.18 8.86
N CYS A 27 -2.70 3.48 7.67
CA CYS A 27 -2.67 2.55 6.56
C CYS A 27 -1.85 1.29 6.90
N GLY A 28 -0.74 1.42 7.63
CA GLY A 28 0.04 0.26 8.09
C GLY A 28 -0.76 -0.68 8.99
N ILE A 29 -1.44 -0.15 10.02
CA ILE A 29 -2.26 -0.96 10.94
C ILE A 29 -3.42 -1.64 10.21
N LEU A 30 -4.14 -0.88 9.37
CA LEU A 30 -5.24 -1.43 8.58
C LEU A 30 -4.77 -2.52 7.62
N SER A 31 -3.61 -2.34 7.01
CA SER A 31 -3.00 -3.35 6.12
C SER A 31 -2.63 -4.61 6.87
N LEU A 32 -2.05 -4.51 8.07
CA LEU A 32 -1.72 -5.68 8.88
C LEU A 32 -2.97 -6.48 9.28
N PHE A 33 -4.04 -5.78 9.67
CA PHE A 33 -5.32 -6.41 9.95
C PHE A 33 -5.90 -7.08 8.69
N GLY A 34 -5.87 -6.37 7.55
CA GLY A 34 -6.28 -6.89 6.25
C GLY A 34 -5.53 -8.15 5.85
N ILE A 35 -4.21 -8.20 6.06
CA ILE A 35 -3.40 -9.41 5.79
C ILE A 35 -3.91 -10.58 6.64
N GLY A 36 -4.05 -10.40 7.96
CA GLY A 36 -4.48 -11.48 8.85
C GLY A 36 -5.88 -12.01 8.54
N ALA A 37 -6.82 -11.09 8.30
CA ALA A 37 -8.21 -11.44 7.94
C ALA A 37 -8.27 -12.19 6.60
N ASN A 38 -7.59 -11.68 5.56
CA ASN A 38 -7.62 -12.28 4.24
C ASN A 38 -6.87 -13.61 4.17
N VAL A 39 -5.76 -13.77 4.88
CA VAL A 39 -5.08 -15.08 5.02
C VAL A 39 -6.00 -16.10 5.67
N THR A 40 -6.73 -15.71 6.73
CA THR A 40 -7.69 -16.60 7.38
C THR A 40 -8.81 -17.00 6.42
N ASN A 41 -9.36 -16.05 5.67
CA ASN A 41 -10.38 -16.30 4.64
C ASN A 41 -9.86 -17.27 3.57
N ILE A 42 -8.64 -17.08 3.05
CA ILE A 42 -7.99 -17.98 2.08
C ILE A 42 -7.90 -19.41 2.64
N ILE A 43 -7.41 -19.58 3.87
CA ILE A 43 -7.27 -20.90 4.49
C ILE A 43 -8.64 -21.57 4.64
N VAL A 44 -9.66 -20.84 5.10
CA VAL A 44 -11.01 -21.36 5.26
C VAL A 44 -11.62 -21.78 3.92
N PHE A 45 -11.52 -20.95 2.89
CA PHE A 45 -12.07 -21.25 1.56
C PHE A 45 -11.35 -22.42 0.88
N ILE A 46 -10.03 -22.52 1.01
CA ILE A 46 -9.28 -23.69 0.53
C ILE A 46 -9.75 -24.96 1.25
N LYS A 47 -10.00 -24.91 2.56
CA LYS A 47 -10.47 -26.05 3.35
C LYS A 47 -11.94 -26.42 3.05
N GLN A 48 -12.78 -25.44 2.72
CA GLN A 48 -14.16 -25.68 2.26
C GLN A 48 -14.22 -26.33 0.88
N GLY A 49 -13.19 -26.13 0.06
CA GLY A 49 -13.06 -26.71 -1.26
C GLY A 49 -13.84 -25.95 -2.34
N PHE A 50 -13.40 -26.11 -3.58
CA PHE A 50 -13.90 -25.39 -4.76
C PHE A 50 -15.20 -25.95 -5.36
N LYS A 51 -16.04 -26.58 -4.53
CA LYS A 51 -17.28 -27.19 -5.02
C LYS A 51 -18.35 -26.17 -5.39
N ASP A 52 -18.39 -25.05 -4.67
CA ASP A 52 -19.33 -23.96 -4.92
C ASP A 52 -18.60 -22.77 -5.57
N SER A 53 -19.17 -22.24 -6.64
CA SER A 53 -18.63 -21.06 -7.36
C SER A 53 -18.48 -19.85 -6.45
N ILE A 54 -19.31 -19.75 -5.39
CA ILE A 54 -19.25 -18.69 -4.39
C ILE A 54 -17.91 -18.73 -3.63
N ASN A 55 -17.45 -19.90 -3.20
CA ASN A 55 -16.19 -20.03 -2.46
C ASN A 55 -14.98 -19.65 -3.32
N ILE A 56 -15.04 -19.91 -4.62
CA ILE A 56 -14.00 -19.49 -5.59
C ILE A 56 -13.97 -17.97 -5.70
N SER A 57 -15.13 -17.32 -5.85
CA SER A 57 -15.22 -15.85 -5.91
C SER A 57 -14.75 -15.20 -4.61
N LEU A 58 -15.12 -15.75 -3.46
CA LEU A 58 -14.68 -15.27 -2.15
C LEU A 58 -13.18 -15.47 -1.93
N LEU A 59 -12.60 -16.56 -2.45
CA LEU A 59 -11.15 -16.75 -2.46
C LEU A 59 -10.47 -15.68 -3.32
N GLY A 60 -11.00 -15.41 -4.52
CA GLY A 60 -10.47 -14.38 -5.41
C GLY A 60 -10.47 -12.99 -4.77
N LEU A 61 -11.56 -12.62 -4.09
CA LEU A 61 -11.66 -11.39 -3.30
C LEU A 61 -10.60 -11.35 -2.20
N ALA A 62 -10.48 -12.42 -1.40
CA ALA A 62 -9.49 -12.45 -0.32
C ALA A 62 -8.05 -12.38 -0.84
N VAL A 63 -7.76 -12.93 -2.02
CA VAL A 63 -6.44 -12.81 -2.67
C VAL A 63 -6.20 -11.38 -3.17
N GLY A 64 -7.21 -10.71 -3.75
CA GLY A 64 -7.13 -9.31 -4.16
C GLY A 64 -6.85 -8.38 -2.99
N ASP A 65 -7.67 -8.50 -1.93
CA ASP A 65 -7.52 -7.71 -0.71
C ASP A 65 -6.16 -7.95 -0.03
N LEU A 66 -5.65 -9.19 -0.05
CA LEU A 66 -4.32 -9.51 0.45
C LEU A 66 -3.21 -8.83 -0.38
N GLY A 67 -3.33 -8.83 -1.72
CA GLY A 67 -2.40 -8.14 -2.61
C GLY A 67 -2.38 -6.61 -2.39
N CYS A 68 -3.55 -6.01 -2.22
CA CYS A 68 -3.70 -4.60 -1.81
C CYS A 68 -3.00 -4.30 -0.50
N ALA A 69 -3.20 -5.13 0.52
CA ALA A 69 -2.59 -4.92 1.84
C ALA A 69 -1.06 -5.09 1.80
N LEU A 70 -0.54 -6.07 1.05
CA LEU A 70 0.90 -6.28 0.90
C LEU A 70 1.59 -5.11 0.17
N THR A 71 0.98 -4.62 -0.91
CA THR A 71 1.51 -3.47 -1.66
C THR A 71 1.46 -2.17 -0.84
N MET A 72 0.45 -2.01 0.02
CA MET A 72 0.36 -0.87 0.94
C MET A 72 1.43 -0.93 2.05
N VAL A 73 1.70 -2.11 2.62
CA VAL A 73 2.83 -2.30 3.55
C VAL A 73 4.17 -2.01 2.85
N TRP A 74 4.33 -2.48 1.62
CA TRP A 74 5.54 -2.20 0.83
C TRP A 74 5.73 -0.69 0.56
N MET A 75 4.67 0.05 0.22
CA MET A 75 4.74 1.51 0.14
C MET A 75 5.14 2.14 1.48
N SER A 76 4.53 1.71 2.58
CA SER A 76 4.81 2.26 3.92
C SER A 76 6.30 2.08 4.30
N VAL A 77 6.88 0.91 4.03
CA VAL A 77 8.32 0.66 4.21
C VAL A 77 9.14 1.49 3.24
N GLY A 78 8.74 1.54 1.97
CA GLY A 78 9.42 2.28 0.91
C GLY A 78 9.49 3.80 1.11
N PHE A 79 8.46 4.39 1.70
CA PHE A 79 8.43 5.80 2.07
C PHE A 79 9.12 6.09 3.41
N SER A 80 9.62 5.06 4.11
CA SER A 80 10.28 5.26 5.40
C SER A 80 11.59 6.04 5.24
N PRO A 81 11.88 6.99 6.14
CA PRO A 81 13.12 7.77 6.09
C PRO A 81 14.38 6.91 6.31
N LEU A 82 14.21 5.67 6.79
CA LEU A 82 15.30 4.70 6.95
C LEU A 82 15.91 4.26 5.60
N LEU A 83 15.15 4.35 4.51
CA LEU A 83 15.63 4.03 3.16
C LEU A 83 16.22 5.24 2.43
N ALA A 84 16.10 6.45 2.98
CA ALA A 84 16.71 7.67 2.45
C ALA A 84 18.20 7.72 2.80
N SER A 85 18.98 6.80 2.23
CA SER A 85 20.44 6.80 2.36
C SER A 85 21.05 7.69 1.27
N PRO A 86 22.03 8.57 1.59
CA PRO A 86 22.65 9.46 0.61
C PRO A 86 23.48 8.73 -0.46
N ASP A 87 23.80 7.44 -0.25
CA ASP A 87 24.60 6.62 -1.17
C ASP A 87 23.81 6.00 -2.34
N LEU A 88 22.48 6.22 -2.41
CA LEU A 88 21.68 5.73 -3.52
C LEU A 88 21.75 6.67 -4.73
N ASN A 89 22.17 6.13 -5.87
CA ASN A 89 22.16 6.83 -7.17
C ASN A 89 20.75 7.03 -7.78
N PHE A 90 19.70 6.60 -7.07
CA PHE A 90 18.32 6.68 -7.53
C PHE A 90 17.41 7.14 -6.40
N ASN A 91 16.33 7.85 -6.77
CA ASN A 91 15.32 8.28 -5.82
C ASN A 91 14.49 7.06 -5.36
N PRO A 92 14.54 6.65 -4.07
CA PRO A 92 13.81 5.50 -3.57
C PRO A 92 12.29 5.66 -3.73
N TYR A 93 11.77 6.90 -3.73
CA TYR A 93 10.35 7.16 -3.91
C TYR A 93 9.83 6.75 -5.29
N ASP A 94 10.62 6.93 -6.35
CA ASP A 94 10.22 6.55 -7.71
C ASP A 94 10.15 5.03 -7.87
N VAL A 95 11.09 4.32 -7.23
CA VAL A 95 11.13 2.85 -7.20
C VAL A 95 9.91 2.31 -6.46
N VAL A 96 9.56 2.91 -5.32
CA VAL A 96 8.39 2.52 -4.53
C VAL A 96 7.10 2.81 -5.28
N TYR A 97 7.00 3.94 -5.96
CA TYR A 97 5.84 4.26 -6.78
C TYR A 97 5.64 3.25 -7.92
N LEU A 98 6.72 2.86 -8.60
CA LEU A 98 6.68 1.87 -9.67
C LEU A 98 6.39 0.44 -9.16
N SER A 99 7.08 0.02 -8.09
CA SER A 99 7.01 -1.36 -7.59
C SER A 99 5.81 -1.64 -6.69
N ALA A 100 5.20 -0.60 -6.12
CA ALA A 100 4.10 -0.74 -5.17
C ALA A 100 2.81 -0.09 -5.68
N GLY A 101 2.91 1.09 -6.30
CA GLY A 101 1.74 1.86 -6.75
C GLY A 101 0.96 1.16 -7.86
N TRP A 102 1.65 0.71 -8.92
CA TRP A 102 1.00 -0.01 -10.02
C TRP A 102 0.40 -1.35 -9.59
N PRO A 103 1.12 -2.22 -8.85
CA PRO A 103 0.52 -3.44 -8.35
C PRO A 103 -0.67 -3.18 -7.41
N HIS A 104 -0.60 -2.16 -6.54
CA HIS A 104 -1.71 -1.80 -5.66
C HIS A 104 -2.97 -1.43 -6.46
N ALA A 105 -2.81 -0.67 -7.56
CA ALA A 105 -3.92 -0.32 -8.45
C ALA A 105 -4.49 -1.53 -9.21
N CYS A 106 -3.72 -2.59 -9.41
CA CYS A 106 -4.23 -3.82 -10.04
C CYS A 106 -5.02 -4.71 -9.07
N PHE A 107 -4.72 -4.65 -7.78
CA PHE A 107 -5.39 -5.46 -6.76
C PHE A 107 -6.67 -4.81 -6.20
N ASN A 108 -6.84 -3.49 -6.39
CA ASN A 108 -7.98 -2.69 -5.94
C ASN A 108 -9.03 -2.55 -7.04
#